data_AF-W7SQC5-F1
#
_entry.id   AF-W7SQC5-F1
#
_cell.length_a   1.000
_cell.length_b   1.000
_cell.length_c   1.000
_cell.angle_alpha   90.00
_cell.angle_beta   90.00
_cell.angle_gamma   90.00
#
_symmetry.space_group_name_H-M   'P 1'
#
loop_
_entity.id
_entity.type
_entity.pdbx_description
1 polymer ?
#
loop_
_entity_poly.entity_id
_entity_poly.type
_entity_poly.pdbx_seq_one_letter_code
_entity_poly.pdbx_strand_id
1 'polypeptide(L)'
;MTLALVGEDKTARERLREFLRIYASVNTRLAYATDLGIPLDWVPGYVAPDPSRRRGRKRARPTGLEWLNWCSSNGMRFADVRVEHVERWLDELAEAGYSDATRGRMLSAVSAFYAKYLLREGLATQNPVSLVDRRAQHLNKPSGTPSTTKRWSFQACRALLMAAYLLKDHRRDGLRDRAMVEILIGTGIRADELTGVNLDDYRRGRGIGILRTCSFIIIAPLALYSFLGNC
;
A
#
# COMPACT_ATOMS: atom_id res chain seq x y z
N MET A 1 -13.50 -19.59 4.00
CA MET A 1 -13.64 -18.67 2.83
C MET A 1 -14.70 -19.11 1.82
N THR A 2 -14.91 -20.41 1.56
CA THR A 2 -15.81 -20.93 0.52
C THR A 2 -17.31 -20.64 0.75
N LEU A 3 -17.76 -20.59 2.01
CA LEU A 3 -19.18 -20.42 2.36
C LEU A 3 -19.73 -18.98 2.14
N ALA A 4 -18.88 -17.96 2.12
CA ALA A 4 -19.33 -16.56 2.13
C ALA A 4 -19.66 -15.99 0.74
N LEU A 5 -19.25 -16.66 -0.34
CA LEU A 5 -19.37 -16.19 -1.75
C LEU A 5 -20.21 -17.10 -2.65
N VAL A 6 -20.99 -18.02 -2.07
CA VAL A 6 -21.73 -19.03 -2.85
C VAL A 6 -22.83 -18.36 -3.68
N GLY A 7 -22.59 -18.29 -4.98
CA GLY A 7 -23.56 -18.14 -6.06
C GLY A 7 -23.09 -19.05 -7.20
N GLU A 8 -24.04 -19.68 -7.91
CA GLU A 8 -23.84 -20.94 -8.67
C GLU A 8 -22.75 -20.92 -9.76
N ASP A 9 -22.34 -19.74 -10.28
CA ASP A 9 -21.51 -19.68 -11.50
C ASP A 9 -20.03 -19.31 -11.31
N LYS A 10 -19.61 -18.76 -10.17
CA LYS A 10 -18.22 -18.29 -9.97
C LYS A 10 -17.65 -18.76 -8.63
N THR A 11 -16.44 -19.29 -8.66
CA THR A 11 -15.71 -19.65 -7.44
C THR A 11 -15.35 -18.41 -6.62
N ALA A 12 -15.21 -18.58 -5.30
CA ALA A 12 -14.75 -17.52 -4.40
C ALA A 12 -13.44 -16.86 -4.87
N ARG A 13 -12.52 -17.65 -5.43
CA ARG A 13 -11.24 -17.19 -5.99
C ARG A 13 -11.43 -16.26 -7.18
N GLU A 14 -12.30 -16.62 -8.11
CA GLU A 14 -12.57 -15.80 -9.30
C GLU A 14 -13.19 -14.46 -8.91
N ARG A 15 -14.17 -14.48 -8.01
CA ARG A 15 -14.84 -13.27 -7.53
C ARG A 15 -13.87 -12.28 -6.90
N LEU A 16 -13.00 -12.77 -6.01
CA LEU A 16 -11.98 -11.93 -5.37
C LEU A 16 -10.94 -11.42 -6.39
N ARG A 17 -10.61 -12.23 -7.40
CA ARG A 17 -9.69 -11.81 -8.46
C ARG A 17 -10.30 -10.72 -9.34
N GLU A 18 -11.59 -10.80 -9.66
CA GLU A 18 -12.33 -9.76 -10.37
C GLU A 18 -12.37 -8.45 -9.59
N PHE A 19 -12.69 -8.51 -8.30
CA PHE A 19 -12.63 -7.33 -7.42
C PHE A 19 -11.25 -6.65 -7.48
N LEU A 20 -10.16 -7.41 -7.37
CA LEU A 20 -8.82 -6.84 -7.41
C LEU A 20 -8.46 -6.25 -8.78
N ARG A 21 -9.03 -6.77 -9.88
CA ARG A 21 -8.80 -6.22 -11.23
C ARG A 21 -9.39 -4.84 -11.44
N ILE A 22 -10.32 -4.39 -10.60
CA ILE A 22 -10.86 -3.02 -10.62
C ILE A 22 -9.74 -1.98 -10.45
N TYR A 23 -8.67 -2.33 -9.72
CA TYR A 23 -7.55 -1.43 -9.45
C TYR A 23 -6.40 -1.68 -10.42
N ALA A 24 -5.90 -0.63 -11.07
CA ALA A 24 -4.76 -0.72 -11.99
C ALA A 24 -3.44 -1.04 -11.25
N SER A 25 -3.21 -0.42 -10.09
CA SER A 25 -1.97 -0.57 -9.32
C SER A 25 -1.91 -1.90 -8.57
N VAL A 26 -0.86 -2.69 -8.83
CA VAL A 26 -0.56 -3.94 -8.10
C VAL A 26 -0.39 -3.68 -6.60
N ASN A 27 0.17 -2.54 -6.21
CA ASN A 27 0.32 -2.17 -4.80
C ASN A 27 -1.04 -2.00 -4.10
N THR A 28 -2.00 -1.35 -4.78
CA THR A 28 -3.38 -1.23 -4.25
C THR A 28 -4.04 -2.60 -4.11
N ARG A 29 -3.88 -3.47 -5.12
CA ARG A 29 -4.40 -4.85 -5.05
C ARG A 29 -3.81 -5.59 -3.86
N LEU A 30 -2.50 -5.49 -3.63
CA LEU A 30 -1.81 -6.15 -2.54
C LEU A 30 -2.22 -5.60 -1.17
N ALA A 31 -2.44 -4.29 -1.05
CA ALA A 31 -2.92 -3.69 0.18
C ALA A 31 -4.33 -4.21 0.54
N TYR A 32 -5.27 -4.17 -0.41
CA TYR A 32 -6.63 -4.67 -0.18
C TYR A 32 -6.68 -6.18 0.03
N ALA A 33 -5.85 -6.95 -0.68
CA ALA A 33 -5.73 -8.38 -0.45
C ALA A 33 -5.26 -8.67 0.98
N THR A 34 -4.26 -7.93 1.47
CA THR A 34 -3.77 -8.09 2.85
C THR A 34 -4.87 -7.76 3.87
N ASP A 35 -5.61 -6.66 3.67
CA ASP A 35 -6.62 -6.20 4.63
C ASP A 35 -7.88 -7.06 4.66
N LEU A 36 -8.23 -7.65 3.52
CA LEU A 36 -9.36 -8.55 3.40
C LEU A 36 -8.98 -10.00 3.75
N GLY A 37 -7.69 -10.35 3.77
CA GLY A 37 -7.23 -11.72 4.01
C GLY A 37 -7.26 -12.60 2.76
N ILE A 38 -7.20 -11.98 1.57
CA ILE A 38 -7.10 -12.68 0.29
C ILE A 38 -5.68 -13.23 0.14
N PRO A 39 -5.49 -14.53 -0.17
CA PRO A 39 -4.18 -15.09 -0.45
C PRO A 39 -3.44 -14.30 -1.54
N LEU A 40 -2.17 -13.96 -1.29
CA LEU A 40 -1.42 -13.06 -2.18
C LEU A 40 -1.18 -13.68 -3.56
N ASP A 41 -1.09 -15.00 -3.66
CA ASP A 41 -1.00 -15.76 -4.91
C ASP A 41 -2.28 -15.66 -5.77
N TRP A 42 -3.38 -15.13 -5.23
CA TRP A 42 -4.60 -14.86 -6.00
C TRP A 42 -4.58 -13.45 -6.62
N VAL A 43 -3.65 -12.59 -6.21
CA VAL A 43 -3.59 -11.21 -6.65
C VAL A 43 -3.05 -11.11 -8.08
N PRO A 44 -3.80 -10.53 -9.03
CA PRO A 44 -3.33 -10.34 -10.40
C PRO A 44 -2.05 -9.51 -10.46
N GLY A 45 -1.00 -10.05 -11.08
CA GLY A 45 0.31 -9.40 -11.21
C GLY A 45 1.19 -9.50 -9.97
N TYR A 46 0.78 -10.26 -8.94
CA TYR A 46 1.67 -10.58 -7.83
C TYR A 46 2.72 -11.60 -8.27
N VAL A 47 3.97 -11.28 -7.96
CA VAL A 47 5.11 -12.19 -8.09
C VAL A 47 5.70 -12.33 -6.69
N ALA A 48 5.84 -13.58 -6.23
CA ALA A 48 6.45 -13.87 -4.94
C ALA A 48 7.88 -13.28 -4.91
N PRO A 49 8.28 -12.57 -3.84
CA PRO A 49 9.64 -12.06 -3.73
C PRO A 49 10.66 -13.20 -3.82
N ASP A 50 11.77 -12.96 -4.52
CA ASP A 50 12.91 -13.87 -4.57
C ASP A 50 13.42 -14.18 -3.14
N PRO A 51 13.37 -15.45 -2.69
CA PRO A 51 13.78 -15.84 -1.34
C PRO A 51 15.25 -15.50 -1.02
N SER A 52 16.11 -15.40 -2.04
CA SER A 52 17.52 -15.08 -1.91
C SER A 52 17.79 -13.59 -1.66
N ARG A 53 16.83 -12.71 -1.97
CA ARG A 53 16.95 -11.27 -1.73
C ARG A 53 16.62 -10.93 -0.28
N ARG A 54 17.60 -10.40 0.46
CA ARG A 54 17.37 -9.76 1.77
C ARG A 54 16.55 -8.48 1.59
N ARG A 55 15.22 -8.57 1.59
CA ARG A 55 14.34 -7.38 1.65
C ARG A 55 13.96 -7.01 3.08
N GLY A 56 13.91 -5.70 3.31
CA GLY A 56 13.39 -5.07 4.52
C GLY A 56 11.87 -5.17 4.63
N ARG A 57 11.40 -5.00 5.88
CA ARG A 57 10.04 -5.17 6.43
C ARG A 57 9.28 -6.40 5.88
N LYS A 58 9.33 -7.50 6.63
CA LYS A 58 8.40 -8.62 6.46
C LYS A 58 6.97 -8.07 6.53
N ARG A 59 6.11 -8.43 5.57
CA ARG A 59 4.68 -8.14 5.67
C ARG A 59 4.15 -8.77 6.97
N ALA A 60 3.26 -8.07 7.65
CA ALA A 60 2.59 -8.61 8.83
C ALA A 60 1.98 -9.97 8.46
N ARG A 61 2.21 -10.98 9.31
CA ARG A 61 1.59 -12.29 9.11
C ARG A 61 0.07 -12.12 9.26
N PRO A 62 -0.73 -12.92 8.54
CA PRO A 62 -2.16 -12.92 8.75
C PRO A 62 -2.47 -13.22 10.22
N THR A 63 -3.31 -12.41 10.86
CA THR A 63 -3.72 -12.64 12.25
C THR A 63 -5.04 -13.39 12.33
N GLY A 64 -5.68 -13.69 11.20
CA GLY A 64 -6.99 -14.35 11.14
C GLY A 64 -8.17 -13.40 11.37
N LEU A 65 -7.89 -12.15 11.76
CA LEU A 65 -8.89 -11.09 11.94
C LEU A 65 -9.12 -10.28 10.67
N GLU A 66 -8.50 -10.65 9.55
CA GLU A 66 -8.84 -10.06 8.27
C GLU A 66 -10.30 -10.35 7.94
N TRP A 67 -10.96 -9.40 7.29
CA TRP A 67 -12.42 -9.39 7.15
C TRP A 67 -13.01 -10.71 6.62
N LEU A 68 -12.44 -11.29 5.56
CA LEU A 68 -12.98 -12.52 4.96
C LEU A 68 -12.80 -13.73 5.89
N ASN A 69 -11.71 -13.77 6.66
CA ASN A 69 -11.44 -14.82 7.64
C ASN A 69 -12.39 -14.67 8.83
N TRP A 70 -12.55 -13.44 9.34
CA TRP A 70 -13.46 -13.13 10.43
C TRP A 70 -14.91 -13.49 10.09
N CYS A 71 -15.41 -13.11 8.90
CA CYS A 71 -16.74 -13.52 8.45
C CYS A 71 -16.87 -15.04 8.36
N SER A 72 -15.86 -15.74 7.82
CA SER A 72 -15.90 -17.20 7.70
C SER A 72 -15.92 -17.90 9.05
N SER A 73 -15.15 -17.42 10.03
CA SER A 73 -15.09 -17.97 11.39
C SER A 73 -16.38 -17.72 12.18
N ASN A 74 -17.10 -16.64 11.86
CA ASN A 74 -18.39 -16.31 12.47
C ASN A 74 -19.59 -16.82 11.64
N GLY A 75 -19.38 -17.63 10.60
CA GLY A 75 -20.45 -18.20 9.78
C GLY A 75 -21.25 -17.17 8.96
N MET A 76 -20.68 -15.98 8.71
CA MET A 76 -21.37 -14.87 8.07
C MET A 76 -21.32 -14.96 6.54
N ARG A 77 -22.48 -14.81 5.90
CA ARG A 77 -22.58 -14.56 4.45
C ARG A 77 -22.49 -13.07 4.19
N PHE A 78 -21.81 -12.66 3.12
CA PHE A 78 -21.62 -11.23 2.85
C PHE A 78 -22.92 -10.47 2.58
N ALA A 79 -23.95 -11.14 2.06
CA ALA A 79 -25.27 -10.54 1.86
C ALA A 79 -25.98 -10.19 3.18
N ASP A 80 -25.67 -10.94 4.25
CA ASP A 80 -26.37 -10.87 5.54
C ASP A 80 -25.62 -10.00 6.56
N VAL A 81 -24.44 -9.49 6.20
CA VAL A 81 -23.66 -8.62 7.09
C VAL A 81 -24.40 -7.30 7.30
N ARG A 82 -24.55 -6.96 8.58
CA ARG A 82 -25.13 -5.71 9.06
C ARG A 82 -24.09 -4.84 9.75
N VAL A 83 -24.45 -3.60 10.05
CA VAL A 83 -23.54 -2.62 10.68
C VAL A 83 -23.00 -3.12 12.02
N GLU A 84 -23.82 -3.80 12.82
CA GLU A 84 -23.43 -4.28 14.15
C GLU A 84 -22.31 -5.33 14.08
N HIS A 85 -22.26 -6.12 12.99
CA HIS A 85 -21.20 -7.08 12.74
C HIS A 85 -19.88 -6.39 12.37
N VAL A 86 -19.96 -5.29 11.61
CA VAL A 86 -18.77 -4.49 11.26
C VAL A 86 -18.20 -3.81 12.50
N GLU A 87 -19.06 -3.27 13.36
CA GLU A 87 -18.67 -2.64 14.62
C GLU A 87 -18.03 -3.66 15.57
N ARG A 88 -18.67 -4.81 15.77
CA ARG A 88 -18.08 -5.91 16.55
C ARG A 88 -16.69 -6.32 16.03
N TRP A 89 -16.54 -6.47 14.73
CA TRP A 89 -15.24 -6.79 14.13
C TRP A 89 -14.18 -5.69 14.39
N LEU A 90 -14.58 -4.41 14.33
CA LEU A 90 -13.68 -3.30 14.63
C LEU A 90 -13.26 -3.27 16.11
N ASP A 91 -14.14 -3.68 17.02
CA ASP A 91 -13.85 -3.80 18.45
C ASP A 91 -12.87 -4.96 18.71
N GLU A 92 -13.10 -6.13 18.11
CA GLU A 92 -12.20 -7.29 18.21
C GLU A 92 -10.79 -6.96 17.64
N LEU A 93 -10.70 -6.15 16.58
CA LEU A 93 -9.42 -5.64 16.09
C LEU A 93 -8.72 -4.72 17.12
N ALA A 94 -9.48 -3.87 17.81
CA ALA A 94 -8.92 -2.99 18.85
C ALA A 94 -8.39 -3.79 20.03
N GLU A 95 -9.14 -4.79 20.49
CA GLU A 95 -8.75 -5.71 21.56
C GLU A 95 -7.49 -6.50 21.20
N ALA A 96 -7.34 -6.87 19.92
CA ALA A 96 -6.12 -7.51 19.39
C ALA A 96 -4.92 -6.55 19.22
N GLY A 97 -5.05 -5.27 19.59
CA GLY A 97 -3.97 -4.29 19.58
C GLY A 97 -3.71 -3.62 18.23
N TYR A 98 -4.65 -3.70 17.28
CA TYR A 98 -4.53 -2.96 16.02
C TYR A 98 -4.70 -1.46 16.25
N SER A 99 -3.80 -0.67 15.67
CA SER A 99 -3.91 0.79 15.72
C SER A 99 -5.14 1.29 14.95
N ASP A 100 -5.70 2.44 15.36
CA ASP A 100 -6.86 3.05 14.68
C ASP A 100 -6.62 3.32 13.20
N ALA A 101 -5.38 3.69 12.85
CA ALA A 101 -4.98 3.86 11.45
C ALA A 101 -5.07 2.54 10.66
N THR A 102 -4.72 1.42 11.29
CA THR A 102 -4.82 0.09 10.65
C THR A 102 -6.28 -0.35 10.55
N ARG A 103 -7.05 -0.20 11.64
CA ARG A 103 -8.50 -0.50 11.66
C ARG A 103 -9.25 0.30 10.59
N GLY A 104 -9.02 1.61 10.50
CA GLY A 104 -9.65 2.47 9.49
C GLY A 104 -9.24 2.15 8.05
N ARG A 105 -7.99 1.71 7.85
CA ARG A 105 -7.53 1.21 6.54
C ARG A 105 -8.22 -0.09 6.15
N MET A 106 -8.33 -1.04 7.08
CA MET A 106 -9.05 -2.29 6.85
C MET A 106 -10.53 -2.04 6.56
N LEU A 107 -11.19 -1.17 7.35
CA LEU A 107 -12.57 -0.74 7.11
C LEU A 107 -12.78 -0.15 5.71
N SER A 108 -11.80 0.62 5.22
CA SER A 108 -11.84 1.18 3.86
C SER A 108 -11.75 0.10 2.78
N ALA A 109 -10.95 -0.95 3.00
CA ALA A 109 -10.87 -2.09 2.10
C ALA A 109 -12.18 -2.89 2.07
N VAL A 110 -12.82 -3.10 3.23
CA VAL A 110 -14.15 -3.73 3.32
C VAL A 110 -15.19 -2.90 2.58
N SER A 111 -15.24 -1.59 2.82
CA SER A 111 -16.17 -0.70 2.13
C SER A 111 -15.99 -0.75 0.61
N ALA A 112 -14.74 -0.77 0.13
CA ALA A 112 -14.44 -0.89 -1.28
C ALA A 112 -14.91 -2.24 -1.85
N PHE A 113 -14.76 -3.34 -1.12
CA PHE A 113 -15.23 -4.66 -1.53
C PHE A 113 -16.76 -4.70 -1.70
N TYR A 114 -17.51 -4.19 -0.74
CA TYR A 114 -18.97 -4.09 -0.86
C TYR A 114 -19.37 -3.14 -1.99
N ALA A 115 -18.89 -1.90 -1.97
CA ALA A 115 -19.35 -0.85 -2.87
C ALA A 115 -18.92 -1.03 -4.33
N LYS A 116 -17.70 -1.55 -4.57
CA LYS A 116 -17.15 -1.68 -5.93
C LYS A 116 -17.39 -3.05 -6.55
N TYR A 117 -17.72 -4.07 -5.77
CA TYR A 117 -17.91 -5.42 -6.28
C TYR A 117 -19.26 -6.01 -5.87
N LEU A 118 -19.51 -6.28 -4.58
CA LEU A 118 -20.71 -7.03 -4.17
C LEU A 118 -22.02 -6.35 -4.58
N LEU A 119 -22.12 -5.03 -4.44
CA LEU A 119 -23.30 -4.28 -4.89
C LEU A 119 -23.46 -4.31 -6.42
N ARG A 120 -22.36 -4.24 -7.16
CA ARG A 120 -22.38 -4.24 -8.64
C ARG A 120 -22.77 -5.59 -9.22
N GLU A 121 -22.34 -6.67 -8.57
CA GLU A 121 -22.68 -8.05 -8.92
C GLU A 121 -24.04 -8.51 -8.34
N GLY A 122 -24.76 -7.63 -7.62
CA GLY A 122 -26.05 -7.97 -7.00
C GLY A 122 -25.96 -8.98 -5.84
N LEU A 123 -24.76 -9.18 -5.28
CA LEU A 123 -24.49 -10.13 -4.19
C LEU A 123 -24.77 -9.54 -2.80
N ALA A 124 -24.93 -8.22 -2.72
CA ALA A 124 -25.36 -7.50 -1.54
C ALA A 124 -26.32 -6.38 -1.96
N THR A 125 -27.24 -6.00 -1.08
CA THR A 125 -28.21 -4.92 -1.32
C THR A 125 -27.74 -3.57 -0.79
N GLN A 126 -26.84 -3.59 0.21
CA GLN A 126 -26.28 -2.39 0.82
C GLN A 126 -24.83 -2.60 1.25
N ASN A 127 -24.11 -1.49 1.48
CA ASN A 127 -22.78 -1.51 2.08
C ASN A 127 -22.93 -1.33 3.60
N PRO A 128 -22.70 -2.35 4.45
CA PRO A 128 -22.86 -2.19 5.90
C PRO A 128 -21.86 -1.18 6.49
N VAL A 129 -20.72 -0.96 5.81
CA VAL A 129 -19.70 0.01 6.24
C VAL A 129 -20.17 1.46 6.12
N SER A 130 -21.13 1.77 5.23
CA SER A 130 -21.62 3.15 5.11
C SER A 130 -22.47 3.60 6.30
N LEU A 131 -22.93 2.66 7.12
CA LEU A 131 -23.75 2.93 8.31
C LEU A 131 -22.92 3.01 9.60
N VAL A 132 -21.62 2.66 9.56
CA VAL A 132 -20.74 2.64 10.74
C VAL A 132 -20.49 4.06 11.25
N ASP A 133 -20.72 4.29 12.54
CA ASP A 133 -20.31 5.52 13.19
C ASP A 133 -18.79 5.51 13.44
N ARG A 134 -18.06 6.08 12.49
CA ARG A 134 -16.59 6.21 12.56
C ARG A 134 -16.08 7.03 13.75
N ARG A 135 -16.91 7.91 14.33
CA ARG A 135 -16.55 8.68 15.54
C ARG A 135 -16.61 7.77 16.76
N ALA A 136 -17.74 7.06 16.93
CA ALA A 136 -17.90 6.10 18.03
C ALA A 136 -16.81 5.01 17.99
N GLN A 137 -16.38 4.62 16.80
CA GLN A 137 -15.31 3.62 16.59
C GLN A 137 -13.87 4.16 16.75
N HIS A 138 -13.70 5.44 17.10
CA HIS A 138 -12.42 6.13 17.23
C HIS A 138 -11.55 6.11 15.95
N LEU A 139 -12.18 5.94 14.78
CA LEU A 139 -11.48 5.84 13.49
C LEU A 139 -11.29 7.19 12.81
N ASN A 140 -12.03 8.21 13.25
CA ASN A 140 -11.78 9.57 12.84
C ASN A 140 -10.61 10.13 13.64
N LYS A 141 -9.54 10.51 12.93
CA LYS A 141 -8.54 11.38 13.52
C LYS A 141 -9.26 12.67 13.95
N PRO A 142 -9.18 13.12 15.21
CA PRO A 142 -9.73 14.40 15.62
C PRO A 142 -9.28 15.48 14.62
N SER A 143 -10.22 16.31 14.16
CA SER A 143 -9.89 17.43 13.27
C SER A 143 -8.78 18.26 13.92
N GLY A 144 -7.62 18.35 13.27
CA GLY A 144 -6.44 19.03 13.82
C GLY A 144 -5.34 18.13 14.38
N THR A 145 -5.50 16.80 14.39
CA THR A 145 -4.41 15.91 14.84
C THR A 145 -3.22 16.01 13.88
N PRO A 146 -2.06 16.55 14.30
CA PRO A 146 -0.92 16.76 13.42
C PRO A 146 -0.52 15.47 12.73
N SER A 147 -0.08 15.55 11.48
CA SER A 147 0.57 14.41 10.84
C SER A 147 1.74 13.96 11.72
N THR A 148 1.77 12.69 12.10
CA THR A 148 2.92 12.09 12.78
C THR A 148 4.11 11.91 11.84
N THR A 149 3.92 12.20 10.54
CA THR A 149 4.99 12.22 9.55
C THR A 149 5.95 13.35 9.90
N LYS A 150 7.11 12.98 10.46
CA LYS A 150 8.21 13.92 10.70
C LYS A 150 8.67 14.49 9.36
N ARG A 151 8.43 15.78 9.15
CA ARG A 151 8.99 16.50 8.01
C ARG A 151 10.49 16.66 8.23
N TRP A 152 11.26 16.47 7.17
CA TRP A 152 12.70 16.69 7.21
C TRP A 152 12.97 18.18 7.03
N SER A 153 13.87 18.73 7.86
CA SER A 153 14.34 20.10 7.68
C SER A 153 15.25 20.19 6.45
N PHE A 154 15.38 21.38 5.88
CA PHE A 154 16.33 21.63 4.80
C PHE A 154 17.76 21.21 5.17
N GLN A 155 18.16 21.46 6.42
CA GLN A 155 19.47 21.05 6.95
C GLN A 155 19.64 19.53 7.00
N ALA A 156 18.61 18.79 7.41
CA ALA A 156 18.64 17.34 7.43
C ALA A 156 18.77 16.75 6.01
N CYS A 157 18.03 17.30 5.04
CA CYS A 157 18.15 16.91 3.64
C CYS A 157 19.56 17.20 3.09
N ARG A 158 20.11 18.39 3.37
CA ARG A 158 21.47 18.77 2.95
C ARG A 158 22.53 17.86 3.59
N ALA A 159 22.41 17.55 4.87
CA ALA A 159 23.32 16.65 5.56
C ALA A 159 23.30 15.24 4.96
N LEU A 160 22.12 14.73 4.60
CA LEU A 160 21.99 13.41 3.95
C LEU A 160 22.62 13.40 2.54
N LEU A 161 22.39 14.44 1.73
CA LEU A 161 23.05 14.61 0.43
C LEU A 161 24.58 14.63 0.58
N MET A 162 25.10 15.39 1.55
CA MET A 162 26.54 15.49 1.80
C MET A 162 27.13 14.17 2.29
N ALA A 163 26.45 13.46 3.19
CA ALA A 163 26.89 12.15 3.65
C ALA A 163 26.98 11.15 2.49
N ALA A 164 25.96 11.11 1.63
CA ALA A 164 25.97 10.24 0.46
C ALA A 164 27.07 10.62 -0.55
N TYR A 165 27.36 11.92 -0.71
CA TYR A 165 28.46 12.40 -1.53
C TYR A 165 29.83 11.96 -0.99
N LEU A 166 30.09 12.17 0.30
CA LEU A 166 31.36 11.85 0.93
C LEU A 166 31.63 10.34 0.97
N LEU A 167 30.60 9.53 1.21
CA LEU A 167 30.73 8.08 1.34
C LEU A 167 30.81 7.33 0.01
N LYS A 168 30.63 8.01 -1.13
CA LYS A 168 30.47 7.37 -2.45
C LYS A 168 31.68 6.51 -2.84
N ASP A 169 32.89 6.93 -2.47
CA ASP A 169 34.15 6.27 -2.82
C ASP A 169 34.65 5.30 -1.73
N HIS A 170 34.01 5.33 -0.55
CA HIS A 170 34.39 4.50 0.60
C HIS A 170 33.57 3.21 0.71
N ARG A 171 32.64 2.98 -0.21
CA ARG A 171 31.69 1.86 -0.19
C ARG A 171 31.57 1.25 -1.58
N ARG A 172 31.54 -0.08 -1.66
CA ARG A 172 31.33 -0.82 -2.92
C ARG A 172 30.10 -0.34 -3.71
N ASP A 173 29.03 -0.03 -2.99
CA ASP A 173 27.76 0.43 -3.57
C ASP A 173 27.57 1.96 -3.45
N GLY A 174 28.63 2.72 -3.14
CA GLY A 174 28.52 4.13 -2.76
C GLY A 174 28.00 5.05 -3.87
N LEU A 175 28.37 4.80 -5.14
CA LEU A 175 27.79 5.52 -6.29
C LEU A 175 26.29 5.26 -6.46
N ARG A 176 25.84 4.02 -6.20
CA ARG A 176 24.41 3.65 -6.24
C ARG A 176 23.67 4.35 -5.11
N ASP A 177 24.19 4.27 -3.89
CA ASP A 177 23.57 4.86 -2.70
C ASP A 177 23.45 6.39 -2.84
N ARG A 178 24.48 7.04 -3.41
CA ARG A 178 24.44 8.45 -3.78
C ARG A 178 23.34 8.76 -4.80
N ALA A 179 23.29 8.02 -5.91
CA ALA A 179 22.26 8.22 -6.94
C ALA A 179 20.85 8.03 -6.36
N MET A 180 20.65 7.02 -5.51
CA MET A 180 19.38 6.78 -4.83
C MET A 180 18.97 7.95 -3.93
N VAL A 181 19.90 8.50 -3.13
CA VAL A 181 19.62 9.64 -2.25
C VAL A 181 19.31 10.92 -3.04
N GLU A 182 20.05 11.18 -4.11
CA GLU A 182 19.82 12.33 -5.00
C GLU A 182 18.44 12.25 -5.66
N ILE A 183 18.06 11.09 -6.20
CA ILE A 183 16.73 10.90 -6.80
C ILE A 183 15.66 11.02 -5.73
N LEU A 184 15.83 10.40 -4.56
CA LEU A 184 14.86 10.45 -3.46
C LEU A 184 14.56 11.89 -3.02
N ILE A 185 15.61 12.69 -2.78
CA ILE A 185 15.47 14.07 -2.31
C ILE A 185 15.02 15.01 -3.45
N GLY A 186 15.56 14.83 -4.65
CA GLY A 186 15.26 15.71 -5.79
C GLY A 186 13.86 15.52 -6.37
N THR A 187 13.23 14.36 -6.15
CA THR A 187 11.98 14.00 -6.83
C THR A 187 10.85 13.61 -5.88
N GLY A 188 11.17 13.23 -4.63
CA GLY A 188 10.18 12.73 -3.68
C GLY A 188 9.58 11.36 -4.06
N ILE A 189 10.23 10.60 -4.95
CA ILE A 189 9.83 9.23 -5.33
C ILE A 189 9.67 8.32 -4.09
N ARG A 190 8.76 7.34 -4.13
CA ARG A 190 8.65 6.36 -3.04
C ARG A 190 9.83 5.39 -3.06
N ALA A 191 10.28 4.94 -1.88
CA ALA A 191 11.39 3.98 -1.77
C ALA A 191 11.14 2.68 -2.56
N ASP A 192 9.90 2.17 -2.55
CA ASP A 192 9.54 0.97 -3.32
C ASP A 192 9.53 1.21 -4.84
N GLU A 193 9.23 2.43 -5.27
CA GLU A 193 9.30 2.81 -6.69
C GLU A 193 10.77 2.93 -7.11
N LEU A 194 11.60 3.63 -6.31
CA LEU A 194 13.04 3.82 -6.57
C LEU A 194 13.81 2.50 -6.65
N THR A 195 13.52 1.55 -5.75
CA THR A 195 14.18 0.24 -5.73
C THR A 195 13.70 -0.71 -6.83
N GLY A 196 12.62 -0.35 -7.54
CA GLY A 196 12.09 -1.10 -8.68
C GLY A 196 12.51 -0.57 -10.05
N VAL A 197 13.23 0.55 -10.10
CA VAL A 197 13.70 1.19 -11.34
C VAL A 197 14.72 0.32 -12.07
N ASN A 198 14.56 0.18 -13.39
CA ASN A 198 15.54 -0.40 -14.29
C ASN A 198 16.18 0.66 -15.20
N LEU A 199 17.29 0.30 -15.86
CA LEU A 199 17.99 1.23 -16.77
C LEU A 199 17.11 1.68 -17.95
N ASP A 200 16.20 0.81 -18.42
CA ASP A 200 15.27 1.10 -19.52
C ASP A 200 14.24 2.19 -19.16
N ASP A 201 14.02 2.40 -17.87
CA ASP A 201 13.12 3.43 -17.34
C ASP A 201 13.76 4.83 -17.36
N TYR A 202 15.09 4.91 -17.54
CA TYR A 202 15.86 6.15 -17.55
C TYR A 202 16.18 6.58 -18.98
N ARG A 203 15.80 7.82 -19.32
CA ARG A 203 16.15 8.46 -20.59
C ARG A 203 16.85 9.77 -20.35
N ARG A 204 17.98 9.97 -21.01
CA ARG A 204 18.74 11.22 -20.98
C ARG A 204 18.45 12.03 -22.24
N GLY A 205 18.04 13.29 -22.08
CA GLY A 205 17.88 14.22 -23.20
C GLY A 205 18.34 15.62 -22.80
N ARG A 206 19.06 16.34 -23.67
CA ARG A 206 19.51 17.75 -23.53
C ARG A 206 19.67 18.28 -22.08
N GLY A 207 20.47 17.61 -21.25
CA GLY A 207 20.74 18.07 -19.87
C GLY A 207 19.62 17.80 -18.85
N ILE A 208 18.68 16.90 -19.14
CA ILE A 208 17.60 16.46 -18.25
C ILE A 208 17.56 14.92 -18.24
N GLY A 209 17.40 14.35 -17.04
CA GLY A 209 17.10 12.93 -16.86
C GLY A 209 15.60 12.74 -16.70
N ILE A 210 15.01 11.85 -17.50
CA ILE A 210 13.62 11.45 -17.40
C ILE A 210 13.59 10.04 -16.84
N LEU A 211 12.94 9.85 -15.70
CA LEU A 211 12.75 8.56 -15.07
C LEU A 211 11.27 8.20 -15.07
N ARG A 212 10.90 7.07 -15.70
CA ARG A 212 9.53 6.56 -15.66
C ARG A 212 9.35 5.62 -14.49
N THR A 213 8.26 5.77 -13.74
CA THR A 213 7.87 4.84 -12.67
C THR A 213 6.46 4.35 -12.92
N CYS A 214 6.05 3.27 -12.24
CA CYS A 214 4.72 2.67 -12.39
C CYS A 214 3.56 3.63 -12.11
N SER A 215 3.81 4.77 -11.44
CA SER A 215 2.78 5.75 -11.07
C SER A 215 2.98 7.12 -11.73
N PHE A 216 4.20 7.53 -12.11
CA PHE A 216 4.51 8.89 -12.59
C PHE A 216 5.72 8.92 -13.54
N ILE A 217 5.79 9.94 -14.41
CA ILE A 217 7.03 10.32 -15.10
C ILE A 217 7.70 11.42 -14.27
N ILE A 218 8.94 11.18 -13.85
CA ILE A 218 9.73 12.12 -13.06
C ILE A 218 10.75 12.78 -14.00
N ILE A 219 10.66 14.10 -14.13
CA ILE A 219 11.60 14.91 -14.90
C ILE A 219 12.51 15.62 -13.89
N ALA A 220 13.75 15.15 -13.74
CA ALA A 220 14.73 15.79 -12.89
C ALA A 220 15.74 16.55 -13.77
N PRO A 221 15.88 17.88 -13.62
CA PRO A 221 16.98 18.58 -14.27
C PRO A 221 18.31 18.00 -13.77
N LEU A 222 19.24 17.70 -14.69
CA LEU A 222 20.61 17.33 -14.30
C LEU A 222 21.33 18.47 -13.56
N ALA A 223 20.71 19.64 -13.35
CA ALA A 223 21.28 20.77 -12.63
C ALA A 223 21.62 20.50 -11.15
N LEU A 224 21.14 19.40 -10.54
CA LEU A 224 21.68 18.95 -9.24
C LEU A 224 23.11 18.38 -9.35
N TYR A 225 23.60 18.05 -10.54
CA TYR A 225 25.00 17.66 -10.78
C TYR A 225 25.96 18.85 -10.86
N SER A 226 25.47 20.08 -11.04
CA SER A 226 26.32 21.28 -11.11
C SER A 226 26.80 21.78 -9.74
N PHE A 227 26.34 21.18 -8.64
CA PHE A 227 26.82 21.50 -7.28
C PHE A 227 28.21 20.90 -6.96
N LEU A 228 28.86 20.26 -7.95
CA LEU A 228 30.21 19.70 -7.88
C LEU A 228 31.20 20.39 -8.82
N GLY A 229 30.87 21.59 -9.30
CA GLY A 229 31.75 22.38 -10.17
C GLY A 229 32.67 23.37 -9.45
N ASN A 230 32.88 23.26 -8.14
CA ASN A 230 33.90 24.02 -7.39
C ASN A 230 34.40 23.18 -6.21
N CYS A 231 35.31 22.24 -6.53
CA CYS A 231 36.44 21.74 -5.74
C CYS A 231 37.19 20.74 -6.61
#